data_AF-A0A1G3KMX7-F1
#
_entry.id   AF-A0A1G3KMX7-F1
#
_cell.length_a   1.000
_cell.length_b   1.000
_cell.length_c   1.000
_cell.angle_alpha   90.00
_cell.angle_beta   90.00
_cell.angle_gamma   90.00
#
_symmetry.space_group_name_H-M   'P 1'
#
loop_
_entity.id
_entity.type
_entity.pdbx_description
1 polymer ?
#
loop_
_entity_poly.entity_id
_entity_poly.type
_entity_poly.pdbx_seq_one_letter_code
_entity_poly.pdbx_strand_id
1 'polypeptide(L)'
;MIWAAAALALVASGQAMAFQAPTETATAPKPAKDGTTAEERANTARLNAEQAARARADNTTYQQEVSAAQQQVAHDQRQFAEETAAYEAEKARVAAMSAEERIKWEADVAACKAGDTTRCAPTAPPSPQ
;
A
#
# COMPACT_ATOMS: atom_id res chain seq x y z
N MET A 1 -3.95 37.10 1.22
CA MET A 1 -5.38 36.92 1.52
C MET A 1 -6.16 38.03 0.84
N ILE A 2 -6.87 37.72 -0.23
CA ILE A 2 -7.87 38.61 -0.84
C ILE A 2 -9.13 37.76 -0.98
N TRP A 3 -10.13 38.07 -0.18
CA TRP A 3 -11.48 37.57 -0.32
C TRP A 3 -12.16 38.30 -1.48
N ALA A 4 -12.75 37.56 -2.41
CA ALA A 4 -13.78 38.07 -3.30
C ALA A 4 -14.91 37.04 -3.33
N ALA A 5 -15.97 37.35 -2.60
CA ALA A 5 -17.27 36.70 -2.71
C ALA A 5 -18.07 37.39 -3.80
N ALA A 6 -18.64 36.62 -4.74
CA ALA A 6 -19.89 36.88 -5.47
C ALA A 6 -20.12 35.72 -6.46
N ALA A 7 -21.11 34.87 -6.18
CA ALA A 7 -22.41 34.85 -6.87
C ALA A 7 -22.35 34.04 -8.20
N LEU A 8 -22.73 32.76 -8.11
CA LEU A 8 -24.08 32.24 -8.44
C LEU A 8 -24.34 32.11 -9.95
N ALA A 9 -24.46 30.84 -10.32
CA ALA A 9 -25.36 30.30 -11.34
C ALA A 9 -25.22 30.86 -12.75
N LEU A 10 -24.59 30.08 -13.65
CA LEU A 10 -25.09 30.01 -15.01
C LEU A 10 -24.92 28.61 -15.60
N VAL A 11 -26.08 27.99 -15.86
CA VAL A 11 -26.35 26.97 -16.86
C VAL A 11 -25.85 25.56 -16.56
N ALA A 12 -26.55 24.93 -15.62
CA ALA A 12 -26.95 23.54 -15.80
C ALA A 12 -27.70 23.43 -17.14
N SER A 13 -27.00 23.13 -18.22
CA SER A 13 -27.60 22.55 -19.44
C SER A 13 -27.92 21.09 -19.16
N GLY A 14 -28.80 20.88 -18.17
CA GLY A 14 -29.53 19.64 -18.01
C GLY A 14 -30.40 19.50 -19.25
N GLN A 15 -29.99 18.61 -20.14
CA GLN A 15 -30.80 18.22 -21.27
C GLN A 15 -32.14 17.75 -20.71
N ALA A 16 -33.19 18.49 -21.02
CA ALA A 16 -34.56 18.13 -20.75
C ALA A 16 -34.84 16.83 -21.50
N MET A 17 -34.52 15.70 -20.86
CA MET A 17 -35.14 14.42 -21.18
C MET A 17 -36.62 14.64 -20.97
N ALA A 18 -37.34 14.68 -22.09
CA ALA A 18 -38.78 14.70 -22.14
C ALA A 18 -39.32 13.55 -21.29
N PHE A 19 -39.68 13.85 -20.04
CA PHE A 19 -40.60 13.02 -19.28
C PHE A 19 -41.96 13.16 -19.97
N GLN A 20 -42.17 12.33 -20.99
CA GLN A 20 -43.51 11.92 -21.38
C GLN A 20 -44.13 11.30 -20.12
N ALA A 21 -45.03 12.03 -19.48
CA ALA A 21 -45.89 11.45 -18.47
C ALA A 21 -46.70 10.34 -19.16
N PRO A 22 -46.62 9.08 -18.72
CA PRO A 22 -47.59 8.09 -19.16
C PRO A 22 -48.90 8.42 -18.45
N THR A 23 -49.79 9.13 -19.14
CA THR A 23 -51.23 9.03 -18.86
C THR A 23 -51.70 7.66 -19.34
N GLU A 24 -51.40 6.64 -18.55
CA GLU A 24 -52.13 5.39 -18.55
C GLU A 24 -52.86 5.31 -17.22
N THR A 25 -54.19 5.33 -17.30
CA THR A 25 -55.07 4.88 -16.23
C THR A 25 -54.60 3.50 -15.76
N ALA A 26 -53.87 3.46 -14.66
CA ALA A 26 -53.48 2.23 -13.99
C ALA A 26 -54.73 1.60 -13.37
N THR A 27 -55.48 0.84 -14.15
CA THR A 27 -56.25 -0.28 -13.59
C THR A 27 -55.26 -1.13 -12.81
N ALA A 28 -55.48 -1.28 -11.50
CA ALA A 28 -54.70 -2.17 -10.66
C ALA A 28 -54.56 -3.53 -11.38
N PRO A 29 -53.33 -3.99 -11.70
CA PRO A 29 -53.17 -5.27 -12.36
C PRO A 29 -53.76 -6.33 -11.43
N LYS A 30 -54.76 -7.07 -11.93
CA LYS A 30 -55.22 -8.31 -11.27
C LYS A 30 -53.97 -9.12 -10.93
N PRO A 31 -53.85 -9.68 -9.70
CA PRO A 31 -52.68 -10.45 -9.34
C PRO A 31 -52.49 -11.52 -10.41
N ALA A 32 -51.37 -11.42 -11.14
CA ALA A 32 -51.01 -12.44 -12.11
C ALA A 32 -50.96 -13.76 -11.33
N LYS A 33 -51.73 -14.76 -11.77
CA LYS A 33 -51.62 -16.10 -11.20
C LYS A 33 -50.16 -16.51 -11.40
N ASP A 34 -49.50 -16.88 -10.32
CA ASP A 34 -48.12 -17.37 -10.38
C ASP A 34 -48.09 -18.55 -11.37
N GLY A 35 -47.50 -18.31 -12.53
CA GLY A 35 -47.43 -19.26 -13.64
C GLY A 35 -46.41 -20.36 -13.39
N THR A 36 -45.72 -20.34 -12.25
CA THR A 36 -44.71 -21.34 -11.91
C THR A 36 -45.32 -22.56 -11.23
N THR A 37 -44.88 -23.73 -11.67
CA THR A 37 -45.18 -25.00 -11.04
C THR A 37 -44.46 -25.12 -9.68
N ALA A 38 -44.93 -26.02 -8.82
CA ALA A 38 -44.27 -26.28 -7.54
C ALA A 38 -42.83 -26.80 -7.72
N GLU A 39 -42.57 -27.55 -8.79
CA GLU A 39 -41.25 -28.06 -9.14
C GLU A 39 -40.28 -26.93 -9.54
N GLU A 40 -40.73 -25.98 -10.35
CA GLU A 40 -39.93 -24.80 -10.73
C GLU A 40 -39.57 -23.93 -9.53
N ARG A 41 -40.51 -23.74 -8.58
CA ARG A 41 -40.23 -23.03 -7.33
C ARG A 41 -39.22 -23.77 -6.46
N ALA A 42 -39.34 -25.10 -6.36
CA ALA A 42 -38.39 -25.92 -5.60
C ALA A 42 -36.98 -25.89 -6.22
N ASN A 43 -36.88 -25.97 -7.55
CA ASN A 43 -35.61 -25.89 -8.27
C ASN A 43 -34.95 -24.52 -8.07
N THR A 44 -35.73 -23.45 -8.22
CA THR A 44 -35.25 -22.07 -8.00
C THR A 44 -34.77 -21.88 -6.55
N ALA A 45 -35.51 -22.37 -5.56
CA ALA A 45 -35.12 -22.31 -4.17
C ALA A 45 -33.80 -23.05 -3.91
N ARG A 46 -33.62 -24.24 -4.50
CA ARG A 46 -32.37 -25.02 -4.43
C ARG A 46 -31.20 -24.26 -5.03
N LEU A 47 -31.35 -23.73 -6.25
CA LEU A 47 -30.29 -22.97 -6.92
C LEU A 47 -29.91 -21.70 -6.15
N ASN A 48 -30.90 -20.99 -5.61
CA ASN A 48 -30.64 -19.81 -4.77
C ASN A 48 -29.91 -20.18 -3.49
N ALA A 49 -30.24 -21.31 -2.86
CA ALA A 49 -29.53 -21.80 -1.69
C ALA A 49 -28.08 -22.17 -2.02
N GLU A 50 -27.84 -22.83 -3.16
CA GLU A 50 -26.49 -23.16 -3.64
C GLU A 50 -25.67 -21.89 -3.96
N GLN A 51 -26.27 -20.91 -4.62
CA GLN A 51 -25.61 -19.62 -4.90
C GLN A 51 -25.28 -18.87 -3.61
N ALA A 52 -26.21 -18.82 -2.65
CA ALA A 52 -25.98 -18.20 -1.35
C ALA A 52 -24.86 -18.91 -0.57
N ALA A 53 -24.79 -20.25 -0.64
CA ALA A 53 -23.71 -21.01 -0.01
C ALA A 53 -22.36 -20.70 -0.63
N ARG A 54 -22.27 -20.67 -1.97
CA ARG A 54 -21.02 -20.29 -2.69
C ARG A 54 -20.60 -18.87 -2.35
N ALA A 55 -21.51 -17.90 -2.43
CA ALA A 55 -21.20 -16.51 -2.11
C ALA A 55 -20.67 -16.32 -0.67
N ARG A 56 -21.19 -17.09 0.30
CA ARG A 56 -20.69 -17.07 1.68
C ARG A 56 -19.29 -17.67 1.79
N ALA A 57 -19.02 -18.76 1.08
CA ALA A 57 -17.69 -19.37 1.03
C ALA A 57 -16.68 -18.40 0.42
N ASP A 58 -17.00 -17.82 -0.74
CA ASP A 58 -16.14 -16.85 -1.44
C ASP A 58 -15.86 -15.62 -0.57
N ASN A 59 -16.88 -15.10 0.13
CA ASN A 59 -16.69 -13.97 1.04
C ASN A 59 -15.77 -14.33 2.21
N THR A 60 -15.92 -15.54 2.76
CA THR A 60 -15.05 -16.02 3.85
C THR A 60 -13.60 -16.13 3.39
N THR A 61 -13.36 -16.73 2.23
CA THR A 61 -12.02 -16.82 1.63
C THR A 61 -11.43 -15.43 1.38
N TYR A 62 -12.20 -14.52 0.77
CA TYR A 62 -11.76 -13.15 0.54
C TYR A 62 -11.38 -12.43 1.83
N GLN A 63 -12.18 -12.53 2.88
CA GLN A 63 -11.89 -11.92 4.18
C GLN A 63 -10.59 -12.46 4.79
N GLN A 64 -10.34 -13.77 4.64
CA GLN A 64 -9.10 -14.39 5.11
C GLN A 64 -7.88 -13.87 4.32
N GLU A 65 -7.99 -13.79 2.99
CA GLU A 65 -6.91 -13.28 2.12
C GLU A 65 -6.58 -11.81 2.44
N VAL A 66 -7.62 -10.97 2.60
CA VAL A 66 -7.43 -9.55 2.96
C VAL A 66 -6.77 -9.41 4.33
N SER A 67 -7.21 -10.19 5.32
CA SER A 67 -6.61 -10.18 6.66
C SER A 67 -5.14 -10.60 6.63
N ALA A 68 -4.81 -11.66 5.89
CA ALA A 68 -3.44 -12.13 5.72
C ALA A 68 -2.56 -11.08 5.03
N ALA A 69 -3.05 -10.47 3.95
CA ALA A 69 -2.32 -9.42 3.23
C ALA A 69 -2.06 -8.20 4.12
N GLN A 70 -3.04 -7.77 4.93
CA GLN A 70 -2.86 -6.66 5.86
C GLN A 70 -1.80 -6.97 6.93
N GLN A 71 -1.79 -8.21 7.46
CA GLN A 71 -0.78 -8.63 8.43
C GLN A 71 0.62 -8.65 7.81
N GLN A 72 0.76 -9.11 6.57
CA GLN A 72 2.03 -9.09 5.83
C GLN A 72 2.53 -7.66 5.61
N VAL A 73 1.68 -6.76 5.12
CA VAL A 73 2.05 -5.34 4.93
C VAL A 73 2.53 -4.71 6.23
N ALA A 74 1.82 -4.93 7.34
CA ALA A 74 2.20 -4.41 8.64
C ALA A 74 3.52 -5.01 9.16
N HIS A 75 3.77 -6.29 8.88
CA HIS A 75 5.02 -6.97 9.20
C HIS A 75 6.19 -6.39 8.41
N ASP A 76 6.05 -6.28 7.09
CA ASP A 76 7.11 -5.84 6.21
C ASP A 76 7.50 -4.38 6.48
N GLN A 77 6.52 -3.52 6.80
CA GLN A 77 6.79 -2.15 7.25
C GLN A 77 7.60 -2.10 8.55
N ARG A 78 7.33 -2.99 9.50
CA ARG A 78 8.11 -3.09 10.75
C ARG A 78 9.53 -3.56 10.46
N GLN A 79 9.69 -4.65 9.70
CA GLN A 79 11.02 -5.15 9.35
C GLN A 79 11.86 -4.09 8.62
N PHE A 80 11.27 -3.41 7.64
CA PHE A 80 11.96 -2.35 6.91
C PHE A 80 12.43 -1.22 7.85
N ALA A 81 11.59 -0.80 8.78
CA ALA A 81 11.95 0.23 9.76
C ALA A 81 13.07 -0.24 10.70
N GLU A 82 13.01 -1.48 11.18
CA GLU A 82 14.03 -2.08 12.05
C GLU A 82 15.38 -2.21 11.33
N GLU A 83 15.39 -2.73 10.10
CA GLU A 83 16.61 -2.87 9.29
C GLU A 83 17.22 -1.52 8.95
N THR A 84 16.39 -0.53 8.61
CA THR A 84 16.86 0.84 8.34
C THR A 84 17.50 1.45 9.59
N ALA A 85 16.88 1.28 10.76
CA ALA A 85 17.42 1.79 12.02
C ALA A 85 18.76 1.10 12.36
N ALA A 86 18.86 -0.21 12.17
CA ALA A 86 20.09 -0.96 12.39
C ALA A 86 21.21 -0.53 11.43
N TYR A 87 20.90 -0.34 10.15
CA TYR A 87 21.84 0.12 9.14
C TYR A 87 22.39 1.52 9.47
N GLU A 88 21.53 2.47 9.79
CA GLU A 88 21.97 3.83 10.12
C GLU A 88 22.74 3.87 11.44
N ALA A 89 22.40 3.03 12.42
CA ALA A 89 23.18 2.88 13.65
C ALA A 89 24.59 2.33 13.38
N GLU A 90 24.70 1.29 12.56
CA GLU A 90 26.00 0.70 12.21
C GLU A 90 26.86 1.68 11.39
N LYS A 91 26.26 2.39 10.45
CA LYS A 91 26.92 3.46 9.70
C LYS A 91 27.47 4.54 10.64
N ALA A 92 26.70 4.98 11.64
CA ALA A 92 27.17 5.94 12.63
C ALA A 92 28.33 5.39 13.48
N ARG A 93 28.27 4.10 13.85
CA ARG A 93 29.35 3.42 14.58
C ARG A 93 30.64 3.37 13.76
N VAL A 94 30.56 3.00 12.49
CA VAL A 94 31.70 2.96 11.56
C VAL A 94 32.26 4.35 11.31
N ALA A 95 31.39 5.36 11.16
CA ALA A 95 31.81 6.76 11.01
C ALA A 95 32.59 7.24 12.24
N ALA A 96 32.13 6.91 13.45
CA ALA A 96 32.85 7.25 14.69
C ALA A 96 34.22 6.56 14.77
N MET A 97 34.27 5.25 14.50
CA MET A 97 35.52 4.48 14.51
C MET A 97 36.53 4.99 13.48
N SER A 98 36.08 5.26 12.24
CA SER A 98 36.95 5.78 11.18
C SER A 98 37.46 7.19 11.47
N ALA A 99 36.70 8.04 12.18
CA ALA A 99 37.17 9.36 12.60
C ALA A 99 38.35 9.26 13.60
N GLU A 100 38.28 8.32 14.55
CA GLU A 100 39.38 8.06 15.49
C GLU A 100 40.63 7.53 14.78
N GLU A 101 40.45 6.56 13.88
CA GLU A 101 41.54 6.03 13.04
C GLU A 101 42.17 7.12 12.16
N ARG A 102 41.34 8.03 11.63
CA ARG A 102 41.81 9.17 10.83
C ARG A 102 42.70 10.11 11.63
N ILE A 103 42.30 10.48 12.85
CA ILE A 103 43.10 11.33 13.73
C ILE A 103 44.46 10.68 14.01
N LYS A 104 44.47 9.38 14.33
CA LYS A 104 45.70 8.63 14.56
C LYS A 104 46.59 8.63 13.32
N TRP A 105 46.02 8.33 12.16
CA TRP A 105 46.75 8.30 10.89
C TRP A 105 47.34 9.67 10.54
N GLU A 106 46.59 10.76 10.71
CA GLU A 106 47.08 12.12 10.46
C GLU A 106 48.26 12.47 11.39
N ALA A 107 48.20 12.04 12.66
CA ALA A 107 49.32 12.18 13.60
C ALA A 107 50.55 11.34 13.20
N ASP A 108 50.35 10.10 12.75
CA ASP A 108 51.43 9.21 12.29
C ASP A 108 52.12 9.77 11.05
N VAL A 109 51.34 10.28 10.10
CA VAL A 109 51.83 10.97 8.90
C VAL A 109 52.64 12.22 9.27
N ALA A 110 52.15 13.02 10.22
CA ALA A 110 52.86 14.21 10.67
C ALA A 110 54.20 13.87 11.36
N ALA A 111 54.22 12.85 12.23
CA ALA A 111 55.43 12.38 12.90
C ALA A 111 56.47 11.82 11.91
N CYS A 112 56.03 10.99 10.97
CA CYS A 112 56.88 10.47 9.91
C CYS A 112 57.49 11.60 9.05
N LYS A 113 56.68 12.60 8.66
CA LYS A 113 57.17 13.79 7.92
C LYS A 113 58.17 14.63 8.73
N ALA A 114 58.04 14.64 10.06
CA ALA A 114 58.98 15.32 10.95
C ALA A 114 60.28 14.51 11.20
N GLY A 115 60.40 13.30 10.64
CA GLY A 115 61.59 12.46 10.70
C GLY A 115 61.52 11.28 11.68
N ASP A 116 60.39 11.08 12.38
CA ASP A 116 60.19 9.87 13.18
C ASP A 116 59.83 8.68 12.27
N THR A 117 60.87 8.01 11.78
CA THR A 117 60.74 6.89 10.86
C THR A 117 60.02 5.68 11.46
N THR A 118 59.88 5.60 12.80
CA THR A 118 59.15 4.51 13.47
C THR A 118 57.64 4.60 13.29
N ARG A 119 57.13 5.79 12.90
CA ARG A 119 55.71 6.07 12.68
C ARG A 119 55.32 6.05 11.19
N CYS A 120 56.27 5.82 10.29
CA CYS A 120 55.99 5.74 8.87
C CYS A 120 55.18 4.48 8.52
N ALA A 121 54.31 4.59 7.52
CA ALA A 121 53.58 3.45 7.00
C ALA A 121 54.56 2.39 6.44
N PRO A 122 54.34 1.09 6.70
CA PRO A 122 55.15 0.03 6.12
C PRO A 122 55.00 0.02 4.59
N THR A 123 56.06 -0.34 3.87
CA THR A 123 56.01 -0.51 2.41
C THR A 123 55.01 -1.59 2.04
N ALA A 124 54.13 -1.29 1.10
CA ALA A 124 53.17 -2.27 0.59
C ALA A 124 53.90 -3.49 -0.01
N PRO A 125 53.40 -4.71 0.20
CA PRO A 125 53.97 -5.90 -0.44
C PRO A 125 53.85 -5.78 -1.97
N PRO A 126 54.80 -6.38 -2.73
CA PRO A 126 54.75 -6.33 -4.19
C PRO A 126 53.47 -6.96 -4.71
N SER A 127 52.85 -6.33 -5.71
CA SER A 127 51.67 -6.89 -6.38
C SER A 127 52.01 -8.23 -7.05
N PRO A 128 51.15 -9.26 -6.95
CA PRO A 128 51.32 -10.46 -7.74
C PRO A 128 51.23 -10.12 -9.24
N GLN A 129 52.18 -10.63 -10.02
CA GLN A 129 52.20 -10.52 -11.49
C GLN A 129 51.15 -11.42 -12.12
#